data_AF-A0A356SB86-F1
#
_entry.id   AF-A0A356SB86-F1
#
_cell.length_a   1.000
_cell.length_b   1.000
_cell.length_c   1.000
_cell.angle_alpha   90.00
_cell.angle_beta   90.00
_cell.angle_gamma   90.00
#
_symmetry.space_group_name_H-M   'P 1'
#
loop_
_entity.id
_entity.type
_entity.pdbx_description
1 polymer ?
#
loop_
_entity_poly.entity_id
_entity_poly.type
_entity_poly.pdbx_seq_one_letter_code
_entity_poly.pdbx_strand_id
1 'polypeptide(L)'
;MNHIQQAAALITAGLLCAGSVSAQSDRATIEKAVSPLPMDLRADATVYTYDDAGNRVTLKAGSNHVECQPTDEEGFTRCGPVSQRARRDLQAKLSAQGMEGDELQLALQKAEDEGRIPPRQFGALSYRRFDTPNRIQYLFVVSLPNA
;
A
#
# COMPACT_ATOMS: atom_id res chain seq x y z
N MET A 1 -15.79 -12.00 -64.26
CA MET A 1 -14.38 -11.66 -64.01
C MET A 1 -14.38 -10.41 -63.15
N ASN A 2 -14.58 -10.56 -61.83
CA ASN A 2 -13.52 -10.43 -60.81
C ASN A 2 -12.57 -9.27 -61.12
N HIS A 3 -12.61 -8.21 -60.31
CA HIS A 3 -11.42 -7.77 -59.56
C HIS A 3 -11.78 -6.67 -58.54
N ILE A 4 -11.62 -7.07 -57.26
CA ILE A 4 -11.06 -6.28 -56.16
C ILE A 4 -12.06 -5.39 -55.42
N GLN A 5 -12.94 -6.05 -54.65
CA GLN A 5 -13.17 -5.65 -53.27
C GLN A 5 -11.86 -5.88 -52.49
N GLN A 6 -11.38 -4.90 -51.71
CA GLN A 6 -10.66 -5.03 -50.43
C GLN A 6 -9.79 -3.81 -50.18
N ALA A 7 -10.27 -2.87 -49.36
CA ALA A 7 -9.44 -1.88 -48.67
C ALA A 7 -10.18 -1.39 -47.41
N ALA A 8 -10.46 -2.31 -46.48
CA ALA A 8 -11.04 -1.95 -45.18
C ALA A 8 -10.66 -2.99 -44.12
N ALA A 9 -9.38 -3.11 -43.83
CA ALA A 9 -8.90 -3.72 -42.59
C ALA A 9 -7.46 -3.27 -42.41
N LEU A 10 -7.17 -2.45 -41.40
CA LEU A 10 -5.87 -2.34 -40.71
C LEU A 10 -5.81 -1.10 -39.80
N ILE A 11 -6.79 -0.84 -38.94
CA ILE A 11 -6.58 0.08 -37.79
C ILE A 11 -7.43 -0.38 -36.60
N THR A 12 -7.08 -1.50 -35.95
CA THR A 12 -7.67 -1.86 -34.64
C THR A 12 -6.72 -2.56 -33.67
N ALA A 13 -5.43 -2.74 -34.01
CA ALA A 13 -4.49 -3.48 -33.16
C ALA A 13 -3.75 -2.63 -32.10
N GLY A 14 -3.86 -1.29 -32.13
CA GLY A 14 -3.06 -0.41 -31.26
C GLY A 14 -3.60 -0.23 -29.83
N LEU A 15 -4.91 -0.37 -29.61
CA LEU A 15 -5.53 -0.03 -28.32
C LEU A 15 -5.49 -1.15 -27.26
N LEU A 16 -5.23 -2.40 -27.64
CA LEU A 16 -5.21 -3.55 -26.70
C LEU A 16 -3.89 -3.69 -25.92
N CYS A 17 -2.82 -3.06 -26.38
CA CYS A 17 -1.50 -3.18 -25.75
C CYS A 17 -1.35 -2.30 -24.49
N ALA A 18 -2.02 -1.14 -24.44
CA ALA A 18 -1.86 -0.20 -23.33
C ALA A 18 -2.47 -0.74 -22.01
N GLY A 19 -3.67 -1.33 -22.06
CA GLY A 19 -4.33 -1.87 -20.86
C GLY A 19 -3.62 -3.07 -20.24
N SER A 20 -2.94 -3.87 -21.06
CA SER A 20 -2.21 -5.06 -20.60
C SER A 20 -0.95 -4.70 -19.79
N VAL A 21 -0.29 -3.60 -20.13
CA VAL A 21 0.93 -3.13 -19.45
C VAL A 21 0.60 -2.58 -18.06
N SER A 22 -0.45 -1.77 -17.92
CA SER A 22 -0.88 -1.20 -16.64
C SER A 22 -1.37 -2.29 -15.66
N ALA A 23 -2.14 -3.27 -16.15
CA ALA A 23 -2.58 -4.39 -15.30
C ALA A 23 -1.40 -5.25 -14.81
N GLN A 24 -0.37 -5.43 -15.63
CA GLN A 24 0.85 -6.16 -15.25
C GLN A 24 1.68 -5.38 -14.22
N SER A 25 1.81 -4.05 -14.35
CA SER A 25 2.53 -3.23 -13.37
C SER A 25 1.82 -3.19 -12.02
N ASP A 26 0.49 -3.16 -12.01
CA ASP A 26 -0.30 -3.18 -10.76
C ASP A 26 -0.16 -4.52 -10.05
N ARG A 27 -0.21 -5.62 -10.82
CA ARG A 27 0.01 -6.97 -10.28
C ARG A 27 1.40 -7.11 -9.66
N ALA A 28 2.46 -6.68 -10.35
CA ALA A 28 3.82 -6.74 -9.83
C ALA A 28 3.99 -5.89 -8.56
N THR A 29 3.38 -4.72 -8.52
CA THR A 29 3.34 -3.84 -7.33
C THR A 29 2.67 -4.54 -6.15
N ILE A 30 1.50 -5.14 -6.37
CA ILE A 30 0.74 -5.86 -5.34
C ILE A 30 1.52 -7.08 -4.83
N GLU A 31 2.09 -7.90 -5.73
CA GLU A 31 2.88 -9.08 -5.37
C GLU A 31 4.11 -8.70 -4.52
N LYS A 32 4.79 -7.61 -4.89
CA LYS A 32 5.91 -7.08 -4.10
C LYS A 32 5.44 -6.57 -2.74
N ALA A 33 4.31 -5.84 -2.68
CA ALA A 33 3.79 -5.26 -1.45
C ALA A 33 3.46 -6.32 -0.38
N VAL A 34 2.96 -7.50 -0.79
CA VAL A 34 2.64 -8.59 0.15
C VAL A 34 3.82 -9.54 0.42
N SER A 35 4.95 -9.40 -0.29
CA SER A 35 6.13 -10.26 -0.12
C SER A 35 6.72 -10.36 1.29
N PRO A 36 6.65 -9.36 2.20
CA PRO A 36 7.12 -9.55 3.58
C PRO A 36 6.22 -10.43 4.44
N LEU A 37 4.99 -10.73 4.00
CA LEU A 37 4.06 -11.52 4.79
C LEU A 37 4.38 -13.02 4.75
N PRO A 38 4.06 -13.76 5.83
CA PRO A 38 3.82 -15.20 5.78
C PRO A 38 2.87 -15.58 4.63
N MET A 39 3.10 -16.74 4.01
CA MET A 39 2.41 -17.14 2.77
C MET A 39 0.88 -17.18 2.92
N ASP A 40 0.40 -17.64 4.06
CA ASP A 40 -1.00 -17.74 4.45
C ASP A 40 -1.71 -16.37 4.55
N LEU A 41 -0.97 -15.29 4.83
CA LEU A 41 -1.55 -13.95 4.93
C LEU A 41 -1.58 -13.18 3.61
N ARG A 42 -0.82 -13.60 2.59
CA ARG A 42 -0.63 -12.81 1.35
C ARG A 42 -1.91 -12.67 0.54
N ALA A 43 -2.64 -13.76 0.35
CA ALA A 43 -3.80 -13.80 -0.54
C ALA A 43 -4.91 -12.83 -0.10
N ASP A 44 -5.11 -12.71 1.21
CA ASP A 44 -6.20 -11.94 1.79
C ASP A 44 -5.78 -10.60 2.39
N ALA A 45 -4.50 -10.22 2.27
CA ALA A 45 -4.03 -8.91 2.70
C ALA A 45 -4.57 -7.80 1.79
N THR A 46 -4.94 -6.68 2.41
CA THR A 46 -5.28 -5.45 1.67
C THR A 46 -3.99 -4.77 1.22
N VAL A 47 -3.93 -4.27 -0.02
CA VAL A 47 -2.84 -3.41 -0.50
C VAL A 47 -3.38 -2.02 -0.77
N TYR A 48 -2.74 -1.00 -0.23
CA TYR A 48 -3.17 0.40 -0.33
C TYR A 48 -1.98 1.35 -0.46
N THR A 49 -2.23 2.54 -0.98
CA THR A 49 -1.32 3.68 -0.99
C THR A 49 -2.10 4.94 -0.56
N TYR A 50 -1.45 6.09 -0.56
CA TYR A 50 -2.10 7.39 -0.43
C TYR A 50 -1.88 8.23 -1.71
N ASP A 51 -2.84 9.11 -2.01
CA ASP A 51 -2.66 10.18 -2.99
C ASP A 51 -1.92 11.38 -2.39
N ASP A 52 -1.65 12.41 -3.21
CA ASP A 52 -0.94 13.62 -2.79
C ASP A 52 -1.65 14.42 -1.68
N ALA A 53 -2.96 14.23 -1.52
CA ALA A 53 -3.76 14.84 -0.46
C ALA A 53 -3.85 13.94 0.79
N GLY A 54 -3.13 12.81 0.81
CA GLY A 54 -3.12 11.86 1.90
C GLY A 54 -4.39 11.00 1.98
N ASN A 55 -5.22 10.96 0.93
CA ASN A 55 -6.39 10.09 0.90
C ASN A 55 -5.99 8.67 0.49
N ARG A 56 -6.58 7.69 1.17
CA ARG A 56 -6.29 6.28 0.93
C ARG A 56 -6.78 5.82 -0.43
N VAL A 57 -5.89 5.20 -1.21
CA VAL A 57 -6.19 4.54 -2.47
C VAL A 57 -5.97 3.04 -2.30
N THR A 58 -7.03 2.25 -2.49
CA THR A 58 -6.95 0.78 -2.35
C THR A 58 -6.56 0.16 -3.69
N LEU A 59 -5.42 -0.52 -3.74
CA LEU A 59 -4.92 -1.23 -4.93
C LEU A 59 -5.45 -2.67 -4.99
N LYS A 60 -5.61 -3.30 -3.83
CA LYS A 60 -6.22 -4.62 -3.69
C LYS A 60 -7.03 -4.66 -2.40
N ALA A 61 -8.33 -4.94 -2.51
CA ALA A 61 -9.14 -5.25 -1.34
C ALA A 61 -8.76 -6.62 -0.77
N GLY A 62 -8.69 -6.71 0.55
CA GLY A 62 -8.44 -7.94 1.29
C GLY A 62 -9.49 -8.15 2.38
N SER A 63 -9.39 -9.27 3.09
CA SER A 63 -10.35 -9.71 4.10
C SER A 63 -9.71 -10.09 5.43
N ASN A 64 -8.38 -10.21 5.50
CA ASN A 64 -7.69 -10.58 6.74
C ASN A 64 -7.27 -9.34 7.57
N HIS A 65 -6.55 -9.59 8.66
CA HIS A 65 -6.20 -8.58 9.66
C HIS A 65 -4.94 -7.78 9.33
N VAL A 66 -4.36 -7.92 8.13
CA VAL A 66 -3.13 -7.25 7.72
C VAL A 66 -3.32 -6.45 6.44
N GLU A 67 -2.65 -5.31 6.36
CA GLU A 67 -2.64 -4.46 5.17
C GLU A 67 -1.24 -3.93 4.89
N CYS A 68 -0.92 -3.81 3.60
CA CYS A 68 0.42 -3.50 3.09
C CYS A 68 0.42 -2.24 2.23
N GLN A 69 1.49 -1.47 2.36
CA GLN A 69 1.83 -0.41 1.41
C GLN A 69 2.92 -0.92 0.46
N PRO A 70 2.89 -0.53 -0.83
CA PRO A 70 4.00 -0.73 -1.76
C PRO A 70 5.33 -0.18 -1.23
N THR A 71 6.41 -0.50 -1.92
CA THR A 71 7.73 0.03 -1.59
C THR A 71 7.74 1.56 -1.74
N ASP A 72 8.10 2.27 -0.67
CA ASP A 72 8.32 3.72 -0.70
C ASP A 72 9.66 4.07 -1.40
N GLU A 73 9.89 5.36 -1.64
CA GLU A 73 11.11 5.86 -2.30
C GLU A 73 12.39 5.51 -1.54
N GLU A 74 12.26 5.31 -0.22
CA GLU A 74 13.35 4.90 0.66
C GLU A 74 13.62 3.37 0.59
N GLY A 75 12.83 2.62 -0.19
CA GLY A 75 13.02 1.19 -0.42
C GLY A 75 12.34 0.29 0.62
N PHE A 76 11.36 0.80 1.36
CA PHE A 76 10.66 0.04 2.40
C PHE A 76 9.27 -0.40 1.94
N THR A 77 9.02 -1.70 2.03
CA THR A 77 7.66 -2.26 2.00
C THR A 77 7.18 -2.48 3.42
N ARG A 78 5.97 -2.02 3.76
CA ARG A 78 5.44 -2.05 5.13
C ARG A 78 4.07 -2.72 5.15
N CYS A 79 3.92 -3.75 5.98
CA CYS A 79 2.63 -4.32 6.31
C CYS A 79 2.38 -4.22 7.82
N GLY A 80 1.14 -3.94 8.19
CA GLY A 80 0.76 -3.81 9.58
C GLY A 80 -0.69 -4.19 9.83
N PRO A 81 -1.12 -4.24 11.09
CA PRO A 81 -2.46 -4.67 11.44
C PRO A 81 -3.49 -3.63 10.99
N VAL A 82 -4.66 -4.11 10.54
CA VAL A 82 -5.79 -3.25 10.17
C VAL A 82 -6.29 -2.37 11.32
N SER A 83 -6.06 -2.77 12.57
CA SER A 83 -6.42 -1.96 13.74
C SER A 83 -5.70 -0.62 13.83
N GLN A 84 -4.52 -0.52 13.19
CA GLN A 84 -3.74 0.72 13.13
C GLN A 84 -4.08 1.57 11.90
N ARG A 85 -5.07 1.17 11.09
CA ARG A 85 -5.48 1.87 9.85
C ARG A 85 -5.86 3.31 10.10
N ALA A 86 -6.82 3.56 10.98
CA ALA A 86 -7.36 4.91 11.22
C ALA A 86 -6.25 5.91 11.61
N ARG A 87 -5.26 5.45 12.39
CA ARG A 87 -4.08 6.26 12.73
C ARG A 87 -3.21 6.55 11.52
N ARG A 88 -2.88 5.55 10.70
CA ARG A 88 -2.07 5.73 9.49
C ARG A 88 -2.78 6.63 8.47
N ASP A 89 -4.08 6.46 8.29
CA ASP A 89 -4.88 7.28 7.37
C ASP A 89 -4.88 8.75 7.82
N LEU A 90 -5.07 9.00 9.13
CA LEU A 90 -4.97 10.35 9.67
C LEU A 90 -3.55 10.91 9.56
N GLN A 91 -2.54 10.11 9.83
CA GLN A 91 -1.14 10.51 9.71
C GLN A 91 -0.81 10.95 8.28
N ALA A 92 -1.18 10.15 7.27
CA ALA A 92 -0.95 10.49 5.88
C ALA A 92 -1.64 11.80 5.49
N LYS A 93 -2.87 12.02 5.97
CA LYS A 93 -3.61 13.25 5.72
C LYS A 93 -3.00 14.49 6.37
N LEU A 94 -2.42 14.35 7.57
CA LEU A 94 -1.73 15.44 8.27
C LEU A 94 -0.36 15.74 7.63
N SER A 95 0.40 14.70 7.25
CA SER A 95 1.66 14.87 6.51
C SER A 95 1.44 15.53 5.15
N ALA A 96 0.37 15.18 4.43
CA ALA A 96 -0.02 15.86 3.19
C ALA A 96 -0.38 17.35 3.38
N GLN A 97 -0.67 17.77 4.62
CA GLN A 97 -0.87 19.17 5.01
C GLN A 97 0.43 19.86 5.48
N GLY A 98 1.57 19.18 5.39
CA GLY A 98 2.88 19.69 5.77
C GLY A 98 3.25 19.49 7.24
N MET A 99 2.46 18.72 8.01
CA MET A 99 2.72 18.46 9.42
C MET A 99 3.69 17.29 9.58
N GLU A 100 4.79 17.49 10.30
CA GLU A 100 5.88 16.51 10.42
C GLU A 100 6.40 16.40 11.86
N GLY A 101 7.18 15.36 12.15
CA GLY A 101 7.90 15.21 13.43
C GLY A 101 7.01 15.27 14.68
N ASP A 102 7.42 16.08 15.66
CA ASP A 102 6.73 16.23 16.95
C ASP A 102 5.33 16.84 16.79
N GLU A 103 5.16 17.75 15.84
CA GLU A 103 3.86 18.37 15.58
C GLU A 103 2.84 17.32 15.13
N LEU A 104 3.23 16.47 14.18
CA LEU A 104 2.43 15.35 13.70
C LEU A 104 2.10 14.37 14.84
N GLN A 105 3.09 14.05 15.68
CA GLN A 105 2.91 13.14 16.80
C GLN A 105 1.92 13.69 17.85
N LEU A 106 2.00 14.99 18.15
CA LEU A 106 1.05 15.67 19.06
C LEU A 106 -0.36 15.71 18.47
N ALA A 107 -0.50 15.97 17.17
CA ALA A 107 -1.80 15.99 16.50
C ALA A 107 -2.47 14.61 16.49
N LEU A 108 -1.70 13.54 16.29
CA LEU A 108 -2.19 12.16 16.41
C LEU A 108 -2.58 11.81 17.85
N GLN A 109 -1.80 12.24 18.85
CA GLN A 109 -2.14 12.02 20.25
C GLN A 109 -3.45 12.74 20.61
N LYS A 110 -3.57 14.02 20.23
CA LYS A 110 -4.82 14.78 20.42
C LYS A 110 -6.02 14.12 19.76
N ALA A 111 -5.85 13.57 18.55
CA ALA A 111 -6.91 12.86 17.86
C ALA A 111 -7.35 11.57 18.58
N GLU A 112 -6.42 10.88 19.23
CA GLU A 112 -6.71 9.73 20.07
C GLU A 112 -7.43 10.14 21.37
N ASP A 113 -6.95 11.18 22.04
CA ASP A 113 -7.54 11.71 23.28
C ASP A 113 -8.98 12.22 23.05
N GLU A 114 -9.25 12.81 21.89
CA GLU A 114 -10.58 13.26 21.45
C GLU A 114 -11.46 12.12 20.89
N GLY A 115 -10.94 10.89 20.80
CA GLY A 115 -11.67 9.73 20.27
C GLY A 115 -11.90 9.74 18.76
N ARG A 116 -11.22 10.62 18.00
CA ARG A 116 -11.29 10.67 16.52
C ARG A 116 -10.59 9.48 15.87
N ILE A 117 -9.61 8.89 16.54
CA ILE A 117 -8.99 7.62 16.16
C ILE A 117 -8.97 6.66 17.36
N PRO A 118 -8.99 5.34 17.14
CA PRO A 118 -8.88 4.37 18.22
C PRO A 118 -7.53 4.47 18.95
N PRO A 119 -7.51 4.08 20.25
CA PRO A 119 -6.27 3.93 20.99
C PRO A 119 -5.29 3.00 20.29
N ARG A 120 -3.99 3.26 20.45
CA ARG A 120 -2.96 2.39 19.87
C ARG A 120 -3.11 0.97 20.44
N GLN A 121 -3.20 -0.01 19.54
CA GLN A 121 -3.19 -1.41 19.92
C GLN A 121 -1.76 -1.95 19.94
N PHE A 122 -1.38 -2.57 21.06
CA PHE A 122 -0.08 -3.21 21.25
C PHE A 122 -0.17 -4.73 21.03
N GLY A 123 0.98 -5.37 20.86
CA GLY A 123 1.10 -6.82 20.66
C GLY A 123 0.79 -7.29 19.23
N ALA A 124 0.38 -6.39 18.34
CA ALA A 124 0.15 -6.71 16.94
C ALA A 124 1.47 -6.78 16.15
N LEU A 125 1.51 -7.69 15.17
CA LEU A 125 2.66 -7.89 14.30
C LEU A 125 2.64 -6.91 13.12
N SER A 126 3.81 -6.33 12.84
CA SER A 126 4.08 -5.63 11.60
C SER A 126 5.20 -6.35 10.84
N TYR A 127 5.15 -6.32 9.52
CA TYR A 127 6.14 -6.94 8.65
C TYR A 127 6.77 -5.89 7.76
N ARG A 128 8.08 -5.98 7.56
CA ARG A 128 8.83 -5.03 6.72
C ARG A 128 9.73 -5.79 5.77
N ARG A 129 9.86 -5.25 4.55
CA ARG A 129 10.88 -5.67 3.60
C ARG A 129 11.73 -4.48 3.16
N PHE A 130 13.03 -4.74 3.08
CA PHE A 130 14.04 -3.83 2.56
C PHE A 130 14.60 -4.41 1.26
N ASP A 131 14.68 -3.59 0.21
CA ASP A 131 15.24 -4.05 -1.06
C ASP A 131 16.78 -4.10 -1.05
N THR A 132 17.42 -3.36 -0.13
CA THR A 132 18.88 -3.27 -0.08
C THR A 132 19.51 -4.57 0.45
N PRO A 133 20.37 -5.26 -0.34
CA PRO A 133 20.89 -6.58 0.02
C PRO A 133 21.91 -6.57 1.18
N ASN A 134 22.50 -5.42 1.50
CA ASN A 134 23.42 -5.27 2.63
C ASN A 134 22.72 -4.89 3.96
N ARG A 135 21.42 -5.17 4.07
CA ARG A 135 20.58 -4.96 5.26
C ARG A 135 19.75 -6.21 5.51
N ILE A 136 19.20 -6.33 6.72
CA ILE A 136 18.20 -7.36 7.02
C ILE A 136 16.99 -7.11 6.12
N GLN A 137 16.72 -8.04 5.20
CA GLN A 137 15.73 -7.84 4.17
C GLN A 137 14.29 -8.09 4.65
N TYR A 138 14.09 -8.95 5.64
CA TYR A 138 12.77 -9.29 6.15
C TYR A 138 12.76 -9.15 7.67
N LEU A 139 11.84 -8.34 8.17
CA LEU A 139 11.69 -8.05 9.59
C LEU A 139 10.25 -8.25 10.00
N PHE A 140 10.04 -8.96 11.11
CA PHE A 140 8.80 -8.90 11.87
C PHE A 140 9.04 -8.02 13.09
N VAL A 141 8.09 -7.14 13.39
CA VAL A 141 8.18 -6.16 14.47
C VAL A 141 6.94 -6.32 15.34
N VAL A 142 7.16 -6.40 16.65
CA VAL A 142 6.08 -6.39 17.65
C VAL A 142 6.13 -5.07 18.40
N SER A 143 5.04 -4.32 18.39
CA SER A 143 4.94 -3.10 19.19
C SER A 143 4.55 -3.45 20.62
N LEU A 144 5.43 -3.13 21.57
CA LEU A 144 5.20 -3.30 23.01
C LEU A 144 4.87 -1.95 23.65
N PRO A 145 4.05 -1.92 24.72
CA PRO A 145 3.85 -0.69 25.48
C PRO A 145 5.14 -0.33 26.23
N ASN A 146 5.43 0.97 26.35
CA ASN A 146 6.55 1.52 27.13
C ASN A 146 7.96 1.03 26.71
N ALA A 147 8.12 0.59 25.46
CA ALA A 147 9.41 0.17 24.89
C ALA A 147 10.24 1.33 24.36
#